data_AF-A0A822Z0C3-F1
#
_entry.id   AF-A0A822Z0C3-F1
#
_cell.length_a   1.000
_cell.length_b   1.000
_cell.length_c   1.000
_cell.angle_alpha   90.00
_cell.angle_beta   90.00
_cell.angle_gamma   90.00
#
_symmetry.space_group_name_H-M   'P 1'
#
loop_
_entity.id
_entity.type
_entity.pdbx_description
1 polymer ?
#
loop_
_entity_poly.entity_id
_entity_poly.type
_entity_poly.pdbx_seq_one_letter_code
_entity_poly.pdbx_strand_id
1 'polypeptide(L)'
;MECLPLLVASLVVGLAVTLCTLAPQAEARAFFVFGDSLVDNGNNNYLATTARADSYPYGIDYPTHRPTGRFSNGLNIPDIISEAMGEESTLPYLSPELRGKKLLVGANFASAGVGVLNDTGIQFVSIIRINQQLQYFQQYQRRVSKMIGEEQTQQLVNQALVLITLGGNDFVNNYYLVPFSARSRQYSLPDYVRFVISEYKKVLARLYELGARRVLVTGTGPMGCVPAELAMRSVNGECVVELQRAADLFNPQLTEIIKQLNSEIGSDNFIAANTNRMHMDFISNPQAFDSMLWTRALQWDRTLHGCLKSVPQQRCLCILGSIPSK
;
A
#
# COMPACT_ATOMS: atom_id res chain seq x y z
N MET A 1 -7.24 -47.25 53.26
CA MET A 1 -6.71 -45.87 53.20
C MET A 1 -5.21 -46.03 53.06
N GLU A 2 -4.52 -45.65 51.99
CA GLU A 2 -4.64 -44.52 51.06
C GLU A 2 -3.96 -44.92 49.74
N CYS A 3 -4.49 -44.49 48.57
CA CYS A 3 -3.75 -44.40 47.30
C CYS A 3 -4.68 -43.83 46.22
N LEU A 4 -5.07 -42.55 46.32
CA LEU A 4 -5.83 -41.90 45.25
C LEU A 4 -5.77 -40.35 45.22
N PRO A 5 -4.59 -39.68 45.15
CA PRO A 5 -4.59 -38.30 44.67
C PRO A 5 -3.61 -37.98 43.54
N LEU A 6 -2.78 -38.90 43.06
CA LEU A 6 -1.74 -38.57 42.05
C LEU A 6 -2.13 -38.79 40.58
N LEU A 7 -3.16 -39.59 40.28
CA LEU A 7 -3.56 -39.86 38.88
C LEU A 7 -4.44 -38.76 38.26
N VAL A 8 -5.13 -37.96 39.09
CA VAL A 8 -6.03 -36.90 38.60
C VAL A 8 -5.25 -35.64 38.20
N ALA A 9 -4.12 -35.35 38.87
CA ALA A 9 -3.29 -34.19 38.56
C ALA A 9 -2.61 -34.31 37.18
N SER A 10 -2.19 -35.51 36.79
CA SER A 10 -1.51 -35.75 35.50
C SER A 10 -2.47 -35.66 34.31
N LEU A 11 -3.76 -35.96 34.49
CA LEU A 11 -4.75 -35.88 33.41
C LEU A 11 -5.19 -34.43 33.13
N VAL A 12 -5.18 -33.57 34.15
CA VAL A 12 -5.55 -32.15 34.00
C VAL A 12 -4.41 -31.34 33.38
N VAL A 13 -3.15 -31.69 33.64
CA VAL A 13 -2.00 -31.06 32.96
C VAL A 13 -1.87 -31.52 31.51
N GLY A 14 -2.27 -32.77 31.19
CA GLY A 14 -2.30 -33.26 29.81
C GLY A 14 -3.37 -32.62 28.92
N LEU A 15 -4.47 -32.11 29.50
CA LEU A 15 -5.55 -31.46 28.77
C LEU A 15 -5.36 -29.93 28.66
N ALA A 16 -4.51 -29.33 29.49
CA ALA A 16 -4.23 -27.90 29.49
C ALA A 16 -3.17 -27.47 28.45
N VAL A 17 -2.45 -28.41 27.85
CA VAL A 17 -1.41 -28.13 26.82
C VAL A 17 -1.94 -28.26 25.38
N THR A 18 -3.19 -28.69 25.19
CA THR A 18 -3.87 -28.73 23.88
C THR A 18 -4.83 -27.56 23.64
N LEU A 19 -4.68 -26.46 24.37
CA LEU A 19 -5.01 -25.14 23.84
C LEU A 19 -3.74 -24.56 23.21
N CYS A 20 -3.27 -25.21 22.15
CA CYS A 20 -2.62 -24.45 21.08
C CYS A 20 -3.61 -23.37 20.72
N THR A 21 -3.26 -22.12 21.00
CA THR A 21 -3.87 -20.97 20.38
C THR A 21 -3.76 -21.19 18.88
N LEU A 22 -4.79 -21.80 18.28
CA LEU A 22 -5.10 -21.60 16.89
C LEU A 22 -5.42 -20.11 16.81
N ALA A 23 -4.37 -19.29 16.66
CA ALA A 23 -4.53 -18.01 16.04
C ALA A 23 -5.39 -18.29 14.80
N PRO A 24 -6.53 -17.59 14.60
CA PRO A 24 -7.33 -17.81 13.42
C PRO A 24 -6.37 -17.69 12.24
N GLN A 25 -6.08 -18.82 11.61
CA GLN A 25 -5.24 -18.85 10.44
C GLN A 25 -6.02 -18.01 9.44
N ALA A 26 -5.52 -16.81 9.15
CA ALA A 26 -6.13 -15.96 8.14
C ALA A 26 -6.28 -16.85 6.92
N GLU A 27 -7.51 -17.04 6.43
CA GLU A 27 -7.70 -17.78 5.20
C GLU A 27 -6.76 -17.19 4.17
N ALA A 28 -5.90 -18.03 3.62
CA ALA A 28 -5.07 -17.75 2.47
C ALA A 28 -5.94 -17.06 1.40
N ARG A 29 -5.72 -15.76 1.20
CA ARG A 29 -6.50 -14.93 0.28
C ARG A 29 -5.53 -14.31 -0.70
N ALA A 30 -5.88 -14.36 -1.99
CA ALA A 30 -5.12 -13.65 -2.99
C ALA A 30 -5.03 -12.15 -2.64
N PHE A 31 -3.92 -11.52 -2.98
CA PHE A 31 -3.69 -10.10 -2.72
C PHE A 31 -3.37 -9.36 -4.02
N PHE A 32 -4.12 -8.29 -4.28
CA PHE A 32 -3.92 -7.44 -5.45
C PHE A 32 -3.53 -6.03 -5.04
N VAL A 33 -2.46 -5.52 -5.63
CA VAL A 33 -1.90 -4.22 -5.27
C VAL A 33 -1.91 -3.31 -6.49
N PHE A 34 -2.48 -2.12 -6.34
CA PHE A 34 -2.53 -1.07 -7.34
C PHE A 34 -1.95 0.21 -6.76
N GLY A 35 -1.42 1.07 -7.61
CA GLY A 35 -0.98 2.39 -7.18
C GLY A 35 0.43 2.74 -7.62
N ASP A 36 1.09 3.52 -6.78
CA ASP A 36 2.37 4.17 -7.06
C ASP A 36 3.58 3.53 -6.35
N SER A 37 4.67 4.30 -6.26
CA SER A 37 5.95 3.88 -5.66
C SER A 37 5.84 3.42 -4.22
N LEU A 38 4.83 3.87 -3.46
CA LEU A 38 4.66 3.48 -2.05
C LEU A 38 4.35 1.98 -1.90
N VAL A 39 3.87 1.35 -2.97
CA VAL A 39 3.49 -0.06 -2.97
C VAL A 39 4.09 -0.84 -4.14
N ASP A 40 4.84 -0.20 -5.06
CA ASP A 40 5.56 -0.90 -6.12
C ASP A 40 6.67 -1.79 -5.53
N ASN A 41 6.76 -3.01 -6.05
CA ASN A 41 7.75 -4.01 -5.67
C ASN A 41 8.65 -4.46 -6.84
N GLY A 42 8.67 -3.71 -7.94
CA GLY A 42 9.64 -3.86 -9.02
C GLY A 42 9.07 -3.88 -10.42
N ASN A 43 7.82 -3.47 -10.66
CA ASN A 43 7.30 -3.37 -12.03
C ASN A 43 8.13 -2.37 -12.87
N ASN A 44 8.56 -1.27 -12.26
CA ASN A 44 9.33 -0.24 -12.94
C ASN A 44 10.71 -0.71 -13.45
N ASN A 45 11.25 -1.81 -12.91
CA ASN A 45 12.52 -2.39 -13.36
C ASN A 45 12.44 -2.91 -14.80
N TYR A 46 11.22 -3.24 -15.25
CA TYR A 46 10.93 -3.76 -16.60
C TYR A 46 10.60 -2.65 -17.62
N LEU A 47 10.68 -1.37 -17.24
CA LEU A 47 10.28 -0.22 -18.06
C LEU A 47 11.48 0.70 -18.36
N ALA A 48 11.55 1.29 -19.55
CA ALA A 48 12.49 2.38 -19.82
C ALA A 48 12.04 3.67 -19.11
N THR A 49 12.41 3.81 -17.83
CA THR A 49 11.91 4.85 -16.92
C THR A 49 13.01 5.37 -16.00
N THR A 50 12.88 6.61 -15.56
CA THR A 50 13.73 7.20 -14.51
C THR A 50 13.21 6.93 -13.11
N ALA A 51 11.95 6.51 -12.97
CA ALA A 51 11.36 6.16 -11.68
C ALA A 51 11.69 4.69 -11.33
N ARG A 52 12.92 4.41 -10.88
CA ARG A 52 13.39 3.07 -10.50
C ARG A 52 13.97 3.04 -9.09
N ALA A 53 13.87 1.86 -8.46
CA ALA A 53 14.45 1.55 -7.16
C ALA A 53 15.26 0.23 -7.21
N ASP A 54 15.97 0.01 -8.32
CA ASP A 54 16.82 -1.15 -8.61
C ASP A 54 18.32 -0.89 -8.39
N SER A 55 18.66 0.14 -7.61
CA SER A 55 20.03 0.53 -7.28
C SER A 55 20.22 0.78 -5.78
N TYR A 56 21.47 0.83 -5.32
CA TYR A 56 21.79 1.25 -3.95
C TYR A 56 21.28 2.69 -3.70
N PRO A 57 20.70 3.02 -2.52
CA PRO A 57 20.62 2.24 -1.29
C PRO A 57 19.37 1.35 -1.14
N TYR A 58 18.51 1.26 -2.15
CA TYR A 58 17.28 0.45 -2.05
C TYR A 58 17.59 -1.01 -1.75
N GLY A 59 16.78 -1.64 -0.89
CA GLY A 59 16.95 -3.04 -0.51
C GLY A 59 18.10 -3.36 0.47
N ILE A 60 18.81 -2.36 1.03
CA ILE A 60 19.89 -2.58 2.00
C ILE A 60 19.44 -3.33 3.28
N ASP A 61 18.20 -3.11 3.72
CA ASP A 61 17.56 -3.77 4.86
C ASP A 61 16.68 -4.97 4.45
N TYR A 62 16.57 -5.27 3.14
CA TYR A 62 15.85 -6.44 2.66
C TYR A 62 16.64 -7.71 3.01
N PRO A 63 16.01 -8.89 3.23
CA PRO A 63 16.72 -10.12 3.61
C PRO A 63 17.88 -10.53 2.68
N THR A 64 17.85 -10.13 1.41
CA THR A 64 18.93 -10.40 0.43
C THR A 64 20.00 -9.32 0.37
N HIS A 65 19.80 -8.18 1.05
CA HIS A 65 20.64 -6.98 1.01
C HIS A 65 20.89 -6.46 -0.42
N ARG A 66 19.94 -6.68 -1.33
CA ARG A 66 20.02 -6.29 -2.74
C ARG A 66 18.82 -5.42 -3.12
N PRO A 67 18.99 -4.48 -4.08
CA PRO A 67 17.88 -3.73 -4.63
C PRO A 67 16.80 -4.65 -5.18
N THR A 68 15.55 -4.40 -4.79
CA THR A 68 14.41 -5.24 -5.19
C THR A 68 13.45 -4.52 -6.15
N GLY A 69 13.62 -3.22 -6.38
CA GLY A 69 12.62 -2.38 -7.06
C GLY A 69 11.57 -1.78 -6.13
N ARG A 70 11.65 -2.04 -4.81
CA ARG A 70 10.86 -1.34 -3.79
C ARG A 70 11.51 0.00 -3.49
N PHE A 71 10.71 1.07 -3.43
CA PHE A 71 11.13 2.41 -3.00
C PHE A 71 11.30 2.48 -1.47
N SER A 72 12.06 1.53 -0.93
CA SER A 72 12.32 1.32 0.49
C SER A 72 13.69 0.64 0.64
N ASN A 73 14.27 0.76 1.82
CA ASN A 73 15.46 -0.02 2.17
C ASN A 73 15.12 -1.51 2.33
N GLY A 74 13.87 -1.88 2.58
CA GLY A 74 13.47 -3.25 2.83
C GLY A 74 12.07 -3.53 2.29
N LEU A 75 11.25 -4.16 3.13
CA LEU A 75 9.85 -4.42 2.85
C LEU A 75 9.08 -3.10 2.66
N ASN A 76 8.07 -3.12 1.79
CA ASN A 76 7.08 -2.06 1.66
C ASN A 76 5.73 -2.52 2.27
N ILE A 77 4.72 -1.64 2.24
CA ILE A 77 3.41 -1.89 2.87
C ILE A 77 2.79 -3.23 2.40
N PRO A 78 2.72 -3.54 1.09
CA PRO A 78 2.23 -4.83 0.61
C PRO A 78 2.92 -6.05 1.18
N ASP A 79 4.24 -6.01 1.36
CA ASP A 79 4.95 -7.15 1.91
C ASP A 79 4.53 -7.41 3.35
N ILE A 80 4.47 -6.34 4.16
CA ILE A 80 4.07 -6.43 5.57
C ILE A 80 2.62 -6.93 5.68
N ILE A 81 1.74 -6.52 4.77
CA ILE A 81 0.37 -7.04 4.70
C ILE A 81 0.36 -8.52 4.32
N SER A 82 1.19 -8.93 3.37
CA SER A 82 1.31 -10.34 2.96
C SER A 82 1.79 -11.21 4.13
N GLU A 83 2.82 -10.77 4.86
CA GLU A 83 3.30 -11.45 6.07
C GLU A 83 2.22 -11.55 7.15
N ALA A 84 1.45 -10.48 7.36
CA ALA A 84 0.34 -10.49 8.32
C ALA A 84 -0.81 -11.41 7.91
N MET A 85 -0.97 -11.65 6.60
CA MET A 85 -1.92 -12.64 6.05
C MET A 85 -1.38 -14.07 6.12
N GLY A 86 -0.11 -14.28 6.50
CA GLY A 86 0.55 -15.58 6.46
C GLY A 86 0.90 -16.04 5.04
N GLU A 87 0.97 -15.10 4.09
CA GLU A 87 1.26 -15.33 2.68
C GLU A 87 2.65 -14.81 2.31
N GLU A 88 3.18 -15.33 1.20
CA GLU A 88 4.38 -14.75 0.60
C GLU A 88 4.05 -13.41 -0.09
N SER A 89 5.05 -12.53 -0.21
CA SER A 89 4.91 -11.30 -0.99
C SER A 89 4.48 -11.59 -2.43
N THR A 90 3.46 -10.87 -2.89
CA THR A 90 3.07 -10.89 -4.31
C THR A 90 4.24 -10.48 -5.20
N LEU A 91 4.27 -10.99 -6.43
CA LEU A 91 5.27 -10.60 -7.42
C LEU A 91 4.78 -9.41 -8.27
N PRO A 92 5.69 -8.58 -8.80
CA PRO A 92 5.31 -7.57 -9.79
C PRO A 92 4.71 -8.26 -11.02
N TYR A 93 3.64 -7.69 -11.56
CA TYR A 93 2.90 -8.27 -12.68
C TYR A 93 3.78 -8.55 -13.90
N LEU A 94 4.75 -7.68 -14.16
CA LEU A 94 5.70 -7.82 -15.27
C LEU A 94 6.82 -8.84 -15.02
N SER A 95 6.91 -9.43 -13.82
CA SER A 95 7.93 -10.42 -13.53
C SER A 95 7.72 -11.71 -14.33
N PRO A 96 8.77 -12.27 -14.97
CA PRO A 96 8.70 -13.59 -15.60
C PRO A 96 8.48 -14.72 -14.59
N GLU A 97 8.69 -14.47 -13.30
CA GLU A 97 8.47 -15.43 -12.22
C GLU A 97 7.00 -15.50 -11.78
N LEU A 98 6.17 -14.53 -12.16
CA LEU A 98 4.73 -14.57 -11.90
C LEU A 98 4.05 -15.57 -12.85
N ARG A 99 4.15 -16.86 -12.51
CA ARG A 99 3.62 -17.99 -13.29
C ARG A 99 3.20 -19.16 -12.39
N GLY A 100 2.37 -20.06 -12.93
CA GLY A 100 1.92 -21.23 -12.18
C GLY A 100 1.23 -20.84 -10.87
N LYS A 101 1.48 -21.57 -9.79
CA LYS A 101 0.84 -21.34 -8.49
C LYS A 101 1.08 -19.94 -7.90
N LYS A 102 2.15 -19.23 -8.30
CA LYS A 102 2.39 -17.83 -7.89
C LYS A 102 1.28 -16.88 -8.33
N LEU A 103 0.59 -17.21 -9.43
CA LEU A 103 -0.60 -16.46 -9.82
C LEU A 103 -1.70 -16.57 -8.77
N LEU A 104 -1.85 -17.68 -8.05
CA LEU A 104 -2.94 -17.85 -7.07
C LEU A 104 -2.73 -17.03 -5.79
N VAL A 105 -1.50 -16.61 -5.50
CA VAL A 105 -1.17 -15.68 -4.39
C VAL A 105 -1.64 -14.26 -4.72
N GLY A 106 -1.73 -13.92 -6.00
CA GLY A 106 -2.08 -12.59 -6.48
C GLY A 106 -0.92 -11.89 -7.18
N ALA A 107 -1.02 -10.57 -7.35
CA ALA A 107 -0.06 -9.80 -8.13
C ALA A 107 -0.05 -8.33 -7.74
N ASN A 108 1.13 -7.72 -7.91
CA ASN A 108 1.31 -6.30 -7.75
C ASN A 108 1.35 -5.61 -9.12
N PHE A 109 0.40 -4.70 -9.36
CA PHE A 109 0.25 -3.93 -10.59
C PHE A 109 0.78 -2.50 -10.46
N ALA A 110 1.23 -2.09 -9.28
CA ALA A 110 1.63 -0.73 -9.00
C ALA A 110 2.88 -0.32 -9.79
N SER A 111 3.04 0.99 -9.99
CA SER A 111 4.16 1.55 -10.74
C SER A 111 4.49 2.95 -10.27
N ALA A 112 5.76 3.19 -9.98
CA ALA A 112 6.21 4.49 -9.50
C ALA A 112 5.91 5.64 -10.46
N GLY A 113 5.58 6.80 -9.88
CA GLY A 113 5.27 8.05 -10.60
C GLY A 113 3.83 8.18 -11.07
N VAL A 114 3.01 7.13 -10.98
CA VAL A 114 1.60 7.18 -11.39
C VAL A 114 0.75 7.98 -10.41
N GLY A 115 -0.22 8.71 -10.94
CA GLY A 115 -1.31 9.31 -10.17
C GLY A 115 -2.67 8.79 -10.62
N VAL A 116 -3.72 9.40 -10.08
CA VAL A 116 -5.09 9.19 -10.54
C VAL A 116 -5.24 9.68 -11.98
N LEU A 117 -4.66 10.84 -12.29
CA LEU A 117 -4.79 11.46 -13.60
C LEU A 117 -3.81 10.87 -14.62
N ASN A 118 -4.28 10.73 -15.86
CA ASN A 118 -3.48 10.12 -16.91
C ASN A 118 -2.24 10.94 -17.31
N ASP A 119 -2.21 12.23 -17.03
CA ASP A 119 -1.08 13.13 -17.30
C ASP A 119 -0.08 13.26 -16.13
N THR A 120 -0.37 12.66 -14.98
CA THR A 120 0.53 12.71 -13.80
C THR A 120 1.76 11.83 -13.99
N GLY A 121 2.99 12.34 -13.82
CA GLY A 121 4.20 11.52 -13.92
C GLY A 121 4.79 11.38 -15.34
N ILE A 122 4.41 12.26 -16.28
CA ILE A 122 4.97 12.29 -17.65
C ILE A 122 6.49 12.45 -17.66
N GLN A 123 7.06 13.17 -16.67
CA GLN A 123 8.50 13.39 -16.52
C GLN A 123 9.32 12.09 -16.34
N PHE A 124 8.67 10.98 -15.99
CA PHE A 124 9.34 9.69 -15.80
C PHE A 124 9.43 8.83 -17.07
N VAL A 125 9.09 9.39 -18.24
CA VAL A 125 9.12 8.74 -19.55
C VAL A 125 8.10 7.60 -19.66
N SER A 126 8.38 6.44 -19.06
CA SER A 126 7.50 5.27 -19.10
C SER A 126 7.05 4.89 -17.70
N ILE A 127 5.73 4.82 -17.48
CA ILE A 127 5.12 4.36 -16.23
C ILE A 127 3.84 3.59 -16.54
N ILE A 128 3.43 2.67 -15.67
CA ILE A 128 2.17 1.94 -15.82
C ILE A 128 1.05 2.79 -15.22
N ARG A 129 0.36 3.55 -16.08
CA ARG A 129 -0.79 4.40 -15.73
C ARG A 129 -1.89 3.56 -15.07
N ILE A 130 -2.71 4.16 -14.20
CA ILE A 130 -3.73 3.41 -13.46
C ILE A 130 -4.69 2.62 -14.37
N ASN A 131 -5.10 3.19 -15.51
CA ASN A 131 -5.90 2.46 -16.49
C ASN A 131 -5.18 1.24 -17.07
N GLN A 132 -3.85 1.32 -17.25
CA GLN A 132 -3.03 0.19 -17.68
C GLN A 132 -2.91 -0.87 -16.59
N GLN A 133 -2.81 -0.47 -15.32
CA GLN A 133 -2.84 -1.42 -14.19
C GLN A 133 -4.15 -2.21 -14.15
N LEU A 134 -5.29 -1.55 -14.38
CA LEU A 134 -6.60 -2.19 -14.47
C LEU A 134 -6.70 -3.15 -15.68
N GLN A 135 -6.11 -2.80 -16.82
CA GLN A 135 -6.01 -3.69 -17.97
C GLN A 135 -5.13 -4.91 -17.68
N TYR A 136 -4.00 -4.72 -16.98
CA TYR A 136 -3.17 -5.82 -16.53
C TYR A 136 -3.89 -6.72 -15.54
N PHE A 137 -4.76 -6.18 -14.70
CA PHE A 137 -5.62 -6.99 -13.84
C PHE A 137 -6.60 -7.85 -14.66
N GLN A 138 -7.23 -7.29 -15.69
CA GLN A 138 -8.06 -8.08 -16.62
C GLN A 138 -7.26 -9.18 -17.34
N GLN A 139 -6.04 -8.86 -17.77
CA GLN A 139 -5.15 -9.84 -18.39
C GLN A 139 -4.74 -10.93 -17.41
N TYR A 140 -4.43 -10.56 -16.17
CA TYR A 140 -4.17 -11.47 -15.06
C TYR A 140 -5.36 -12.42 -14.84
N GLN A 141 -6.60 -11.91 -14.76
CA GLN A 141 -7.79 -12.74 -14.58
C GLN A 141 -7.90 -13.78 -15.70
N ARG A 142 -7.70 -13.40 -16.97
CA ARG A 142 -7.68 -14.36 -18.09
C ARG A 142 -6.58 -15.41 -17.97
N ARG A 143 -5.41 -15.05 -17.41
CA ARG A 143 -4.31 -16.01 -17.18
C ARG A 143 -4.69 -17.01 -16.10
N VAL A 144 -5.35 -16.57 -15.03
CA VAL A 144 -5.80 -17.43 -13.93
C VAL A 144 -6.99 -18.30 -14.35
N SER A 145 -7.96 -17.77 -15.10
CA SER A 145 -9.11 -18.54 -15.61
C SER A 145 -8.69 -19.69 -16.50
N LYS A 146 -7.60 -19.56 -17.27
CA LYS A 146 -7.02 -20.67 -18.03
C LYS A 146 -6.47 -21.80 -17.15
N MET A 147 -6.16 -21.52 -15.88
CA MET A 147 -5.62 -22.50 -14.96
C MET A 147 -6.69 -23.15 -14.09
N ILE A 148 -7.63 -22.35 -13.56
CA ILE A 148 -8.58 -22.81 -12.54
C ILE A 148 -10.05 -22.74 -12.97
N GLY A 149 -10.35 -22.21 -14.16
CA GLY A 149 -11.72 -21.97 -14.62
C GLY A 149 -12.23 -20.57 -14.27
N GLU A 150 -13.23 -20.08 -15.01
CA GLU A 150 -13.77 -18.73 -14.85
C GLU A 150 -14.48 -18.54 -13.49
N GLU A 151 -15.25 -19.54 -13.04
CA GLU A 151 -16.00 -19.47 -11.78
C GLU A 151 -15.05 -19.38 -10.58
N GLN A 152 -14.01 -20.21 -10.55
CA GLN A 152 -13.00 -20.20 -9.49
C GLN A 152 -12.16 -18.92 -9.53
N THR A 153 -11.85 -18.38 -10.71
CA THR A 153 -11.20 -17.06 -10.81
C THR A 153 -12.07 -15.97 -10.23
N GLN A 154 -13.38 -15.97 -10.52
CA GLN A 154 -14.30 -14.98 -9.99
C GLN A 154 -14.37 -15.07 -8.46
N GLN A 155 -14.41 -16.28 -7.90
CA GLN A 155 -14.37 -16.50 -6.44
C GLN A 155 -13.05 -15.98 -5.84
N LEU A 156 -11.91 -16.33 -6.45
CA LEU A 156 -10.59 -15.87 -6.03
C LEU A 156 -10.51 -14.33 -6.00
N VAL A 157 -11.01 -13.67 -7.04
CA VAL A 157 -11.00 -12.19 -7.13
C VAL A 157 -11.95 -11.55 -6.12
N ASN A 158 -13.16 -12.06 -5.97
CA ASN A 158 -14.15 -11.52 -5.03
C ASN A 158 -13.69 -11.67 -3.57
N GLN A 159 -12.96 -12.73 -3.24
CA GLN A 159 -12.49 -12.99 -1.88
C GLN A 159 -11.13 -12.34 -1.57
N ALA A 160 -10.39 -11.91 -2.59
CA ALA A 160 -9.08 -11.28 -2.47
C ALA A 160 -9.12 -9.99 -1.64
N LEU A 161 -8.00 -9.69 -0.99
CA LEU A 161 -7.72 -8.34 -0.52
C LEU A 161 -7.21 -7.50 -1.67
N VAL A 162 -7.61 -6.24 -1.74
CA VAL A 162 -7.10 -5.26 -2.71
C VAL A 162 -6.56 -4.06 -1.96
N LEU A 163 -5.36 -3.60 -2.31
CA LEU A 163 -4.78 -2.34 -1.84
C LEU A 163 -4.61 -1.39 -3.03
N ILE A 164 -5.06 -0.15 -2.88
CA ILE A 164 -4.83 0.91 -3.87
C ILE A 164 -4.29 2.19 -3.21
N THR A 165 -3.17 2.70 -3.72
CA THR A 165 -2.57 3.99 -3.31
C THR A 165 -2.38 4.92 -4.50
N LEU A 166 -3.03 6.07 -4.48
CA LEU A 166 -2.91 7.11 -5.51
C LEU A 166 -3.16 8.49 -4.90
N GLY A 167 -2.89 9.54 -5.66
CA GLY A 167 -3.23 10.92 -5.33
C GLY A 167 -2.01 11.77 -5.00
N GLY A 168 -1.00 11.22 -4.31
CA GLY A 168 0.19 11.98 -3.93
C GLY A 168 0.90 12.59 -5.14
N ASN A 169 1.14 11.77 -6.16
CA ASN A 169 1.78 12.20 -7.41
C ASN A 169 0.97 13.24 -8.18
N ASP A 170 -0.35 13.26 -8.08
CA ASP A 170 -1.17 14.29 -8.75
C ASP A 170 -0.88 15.69 -8.18
N PHE A 171 -0.40 15.77 -6.95
CA PHE A 171 0.07 17.03 -6.37
C PHE A 171 1.56 17.23 -6.62
N VAL A 172 2.44 16.35 -6.13
CA VAL A 172 3.90 16.59 -6.17
C VAL A 172 4.48 16.50 -7.59
N ASN A 173 3.95 15.58 -8.39
CA ASN A 173 4.46 15.23 -9.71
C ASN A 173 3.55 15.72 -10.85
N ASN A 174 2.59 16.60 -10.55
CA ASN A 174 1.75 17.28 -11.55
C ASN A 174 1.41 18.72 -11.15
N TYR A 175 0.53 18.94 -10.17
CA TYR A 175 0.07 20.29 -9.80
C TYR A 175 1.20 21.21 -9.31
N TYR A 176 2.09 20.72 -8.45
CA TYR A 176 3.20 21.47 -7.87
C TYR A 176 4.56 21.16 -8.52
N LEU A 177 4.61 20.34 -9.57
CA LEU A 177 5.86 19.86 -10.18
C LEU A 177 6.81 21.02 -10.55
N VAL A 178 6.26 22.10 -11.12
CA VAL A 178 6.99 23.34 -11.42
C VAL A 178 6.13 24.54 -11.05
N PRO A 179 6.73 25.72 -10.79
CA PRO A 179 5.99 26.97 -10.68
C PRO A 179 5.09 27.16 -11.92
N PHE A 180 3.82 27.47 -11.70
CA PHE A 180 2.83 27.66 -12.77
C PHE A 180 2.69 26.47 -13.73
N SER A 181 2.73 25.24 -13.20
CA SER A 181 2.39 24.03 -13.94
C SER A 181 1.09 24.18 -14.74
N ALA A 182 0.93 23.39 -15.81
CA ALA A 182 -0.29 23.41 -16.62
C ALA A 182 -1.56 23.24 -15.77
N ARG A 183 -1.53 22.37 -14.75
CA ARG A 183 -2.66 22.12 -13.85
C ARG A 183 -2.92 23.27 -12.87
N SER A 184 -1.88 23.86 -12.29
CA SER A 184 -2.05 25.01 -11.39
C SER A 184 -2.53 26.29 -12.11
N ARG A 185 -2.28 26.40 -13.42
CA ARG A 185 -2.85 27.47 -14.26
C ARG A 185 -4.28 27.21 -14.70
N GLN A 186 -4.66 25.94 -14.82
CA GLN A 186 -6.00 25.53 -15.27
C GLN A 186 -7.01 25.54 -14.13
N TYR A 187 -6.59 25.18 -12.91
CA TYR A 187 -7.47 25.01 -11.76
C TYR A 187 -6.91 25.70 -10.52
N SER A 188 -7.81 26.28 -9.73
CA SER A 188 -7.50 26.55 -8.32
C SER A 188 -7.31 25.22 -7.57
N LEU A 189 -6.59 25.23 -6.45
CA LEU A 189 -6.34 24.00 -5.68
C LEU A 189 -7.65 23.27 -5.29
N PRO A 190 -8.69 23.94 -4.74
CA PRO A 190 -9.96 23.27 -4.45
C PRO A 190 -10.65 22.65 -5.69
N ASP A 191 -10.61 23.32 -6.84
CA ASP A 191 -11.18 22.78 -8.08
C ASP A 191 -10.39 21.59 -8.60
N TYR A 192 -9.07 21.66 -8.50
CA TYR A 192 -8.19 20.57 -8.87
C TYR A 192 -8.41 19.33 -8.01
N VAL A 193 -8.54 19.49 -6.69
CA VAL A 193 -8.85 18.38 -5.78
C VAL A 193 -10.18 17.73 -6.15
N ARG A 194 -11.23 18.52 -6.40
CA ARG A 194 -12.53 17.98 -6.86
C ARG A 194 -12.40 17.19 -8.17
N PHE A 195 -11.61 17.69 -9.10
CA PHE A 195 -11.33 16.99 -10.36
C PHE A 195 -10.63 15.65 -10.11
N VAL A 196 -9.53 15.62 -9.34
CA VAL A 196 -8.80 14.39 -9.01
C VAL A 196 -9.72 13.39 -8.30
N ILE A 197 -10.52 13.82 -7.33
CA ILE A 197 -11.47 12.96 -6.60
C ILE A 197 -12.51 12.36 -7.56
N SER A 198 -13.02 13.14 -8.51
CA SER A 198 -13.99 12.66 -9.50
C SER A 198 -13.39 11.59 -10.43
N GLU A 199 -12.13 11.72 -10.82
CA GLU A 199 -11.42 10.71 -11.59
C GLU A 199 -11.09 9.47 -10.73
N TYR A 200 -10.76 9.65 -9.45
CA TYR A 200 -10.48 8.53 -8.56
C TYR A 200 -11.73 7.69 -8.33
N LYS A 201 -12.92 8.31 -8.22
CA LYS A 201 -14.20 7.58 -8.16
C LYS A 201 -14.36 6.62 -9.34
N LYS A 202 -14.00 7.05 -10.56
CA LYS A 202 -14.09 6.21 -11.77
C LYS A 202 -13.13 5.01 -11.70
N VAL A 203 -11.91 5.21 -11.20
CA VAL A 203 -10.94 4.14 -10.96
C VAL A 203 -11.49 3.11 -9.97
N LEU A 204 -12.05 3.56 -8.84
CA LEU A 204 -12.61 2.68 -7.82
C LEU A 204 -13.84 1.93 -8.34
N ALA A 205 -14.76 2.61 -9.03
CA ALA A 205 -15.89 1.98 -9.68
C ALA A 205 -15.43 0.91 -10.68
N ARG A 206 -14.38 1.19 -11.46
CA ARG A 206 -13.82 0.20 -12.40
C ARG A 206 -13.20 -1.00 -11.67
N LEU A 207 -12.52 -0.82 -10.55
CA LEU A 207 -12.05 -1.95 -9.72
C LEU A 207 -13.21 -2.83 -9.25
N TYR A 208 -14.32 -2.22 -8.82
CA TYR A 208 -15.52 -2.95 -8.43
C TYR A 208 -16.11 -3.75 -9.59
N GLU A 209 -16.23 -3.15 -10.78
CA GLU A 209 -16.68 -3.84 -12.01
C GLU A 209 -15.78 -5.05 -12.35
N LEU A 210 -14.49 -4.99 -12.01
CA LEU A 210 -13.54 -6.07 -12.22
C LEU A 210 -13.55 -7.14 -11.12
N GLY A 211 -14.47 -7.06 -10.16
CA GLY A 211 -14.69 -8.08 -9.13
C GLY A 211 -14.09 -7.77 -7.77
N ALA A 212 -13.44 -6.62 -7.57
CA ALA A 212 -12.91 -6.27 -6.26
C ALA A 212 -14.04 -6.04 -5.24
N ARG A 213 -13.98 -6.70 -4.07
CA ARG A 213 -14.99 -6.57 -3.00
C ARG A 213 -14.43 -6.18 -1.63
N ARG A 214 -13.11 -6.28 -1.44
CA ARG A 214 -12.43 -5.93 -0.18
C ARG A 214 -11.25 -5.03 -0.49
N VAL A 215 -11.51 -3.73 -0.58
CA VAL A 215 -10.56 -2.75 -1.11
C VAL A 215 -10.14 -1.77 -0.03
N LEU A 216 -8.87 -1.81 0.35
CA LEU A 216 -8.21 -0.79 1.14
C LEU A 216 -7.74 0.33 0.21
N VAL A 217 -8.29 1.53 0.41
CA VAL A 217 -7.95 2.73 -0.34
C VAL A 217 -7.15 3.64 0.56
N THR A 218 -5.91 3.95 0.21
CA THR A 218 -5.11 4.91 0.98
C THR A 218 -5.28 6.31 0.40
N GLY A 219 -5.45 7.29 1.30
CA GLY A 219 -5.28 8.71 0.97
C GLY A 219 -3.80 9.09 0.87
N THR A 220 -3.53 10.38 0.80
CA THR A 220 -2.17 10.92 0.85
C THR A 220 -1.69 11.03 2.29
N GLY A 221 -0.39 10.81 2.50
CA GLY A 221 0.29 11.24 3.72
C GLY A 221 0.46 12.77 3.79
N PRO A 222 1.18 13.28 4.81
CA PRO A 222 1.47 14.69 4.96
C PRO A 222 2.53 15.11 3.93
N MET A 223 2.07 15.43 2.72
CA MET A 223 2.95 15.69 1.57
C MET A 223 3.94 16.83 1.83
N GLY A 224 3.55 17.84 2.59
CA GLY A 224 4.43 18.94 2.96
C GLY A 224 5.59 18.54 3.87
N CYS A 225 5.49 17.39 4.55
CA CYS A 225 6.51 16.85 5.44
C CYS A 225 7.42 15.83 4.75
N VAL A 226 7.22 15.56 3.45
CA VAL A 226 8.07 14.63 2.70
C VAL A 226 9.49 15.21 2.62
N PRO A 227 10.56 14.44 2.93
CA PRO A 227 11.93 14.97 2.96
C PRO A 227 12.37 15.71 1.70
N ALA A 228 11.97 15.24 0.51
CA ALA A 228 12.26 15.92 -0.75
C ALA A 228 11.61 17.31 -0.83
N GLU A 229 10.36 17.43 -0.38
CA GLU A 229 9.63 18.70 -0.39
C GLU A 229 10.17 19.66 0.67
N LEU A 230 10.56 19.14 1.84
CA LEU A 230 11.27 19.92 2.86
C LEU A 230 12.58 20.48 2.30
N ALA A 231 13.42 19.63 1.68
CA ALA A 231 14.70 20.04 1.13
C ALA A 231 14.57 21.07 -0.01
N MET A 232 13.51 20.98 -0.82
CA MET A 232 13.30 21.85 -1.98
C MET A 232 12.57 23.15 -1.65
N ARG A 233 11.71 23.18 -0.62
CA ARG A 233 10.75 24.27 -0.43
C ARG A 233 10.67 24.80 1.01
N SER A 234 11.12 24.04 2.00
CA SER A 234 11.07 24.51 3.39
C SER A 234 12.18 25.51 3.66
N VAL A 235 11.85 26.58 4.37
CA VAL A 235 12.80 27.63 4.77
C VAL A 235 13.35 27.43 6.18
N ASN A 236 12.64 26.68 7.01
CA ASN A 236 12.92 26.51 8.44
C ASN A 236 12.87 25.03 8.89
N GLY A 237 12.73 24.09 7.95
CA GLY A 237 12.58 22.67 8.23
C GLY A 237 11.16 22.23 8.60
N GLU A 238 10.19 23.15 8.66
CA GLU A 238 8.78 22.82 8.87
C GLU A 238 8.12 22.35 7.57
N CYS A 239 7.01 21.62 7.72
CA CYS A 239 6.24 21.10 6.60
C CYS A 239 5.72 22.21 5.69
N VAL A 240 5.79 21.98 4.38
CA VAL A 240 5.37 22.93 3.36
C VAL A 240 3.85 23.10 3.38
N VAL A 241 3.39 24.28 3.77
CA VAL A 241 1.97 24.60 4.02
C VAL A 241 1.08 24.29 2.82
N GLU A 242 1.47 24.67 1.60
CA GLU A 242 0.63 24.48 0.41
C GLU A 242 0.41 23.00 0.07
N LEU A 243 1.43 22.15 0.25
CA LEU A 243 1.31 20.70 0.06
C LEU A 243 0.50 20.05 1.18
N GLN A 244 0.62 20.56 2.41
CA GLN A 244 -0.22 20.10 3.51
C GLN A 244 -1.69 20.44 3.27
N ARG A 245 -1.98 21.67 2.80
CA ARG A 245 -3.32 22.11 2.42
C ARG A 245 -3.93 21.22 1.33
N ALA A 246 -3.14 20.77 0.35
CA ALA A 246 -3.60 19.84 -0.66
C ALA A 246 -4.04 18.49 -0.06
N ALA A 247 -3.27 17.93 0.87
CA ALA A 247 -3.63 16.71 1.60
C ALA A 247 -4.90 16.91 2.45
N ASP A 248 -5.01 18.04 3.13
CA ASP A 248 -6.15 18.38 4.00
C ASP A 248 -7.46 18.57 3.22
N LEU A 249 -7.38 19.02 1.97
CA LEU A 249 -8.52 19.09 1.06
C LEU A 249 -8.86 17.71 0.45
N PHE A 250 -7.84 16.93 0.08
CA PHE A 250 -8.01 15.68 -0.67
C PHE A 250 -8.55 14.53 0.21
N ASN A 251 -7.94 14.28 1.36
CA ASN A 251 -8.23 13.10 2.17
C ASN A 251 -9.69 13.02 2.68
N PRO A 252 -10.30 14.12 3.18
CA PRO A 252 -11.71 14.09 3.57
C PRO A 252 -12.64 13.83 2.38
N GLN A 253 -12.36 14.43 1.21
CA GLN A 253 -13.17 14.22 0.01
C GLN A 253 -13.03 12.80 -0.55
N LEU A 254 -11.85 12.18 -0.44
CA LEU A 254 -11.67 10.77 -0.78
C LEU A 254 -12.49 9.87 0.15
N THR A 255 -12.49 10.17 1.45
CA THR A 255 -13.32 9.43 2.41
C THR A 255 -14.81 9.55 2.07
N GLU A 256 -15.26 10.74 1.68
CA GLU A 256 -16.66 10.98 1.31
C GLU A 256 -17.05 10.27 0.01
N ILE A 257 -16.20 10.31 -1.02
CA ILE A 257 -16.50 9.65 -2.29
C ILE A 257 -16.52 8.12 -2.15
N ILE A 258 -15.71 7.57 -1.24
CA ILE A 258 -15.73 6.14 -0.88
C ILE A 258 -17.06 5.77 -0.22
N LYS A 259 -17.53 6.56 0.75
CA LYS A 259 -18.84 6.34 1.39
C LYS A 259 -19.97 6.41 0.37
N GLN A 260 -19.94 7.42 -0.50
CA GLN A 260 -20.91 7.56 -1.58
C GLN A 260 -20.89 6.32 -2.50
N LEU A 261 -19.71 5.87 -2.92
CA LEU A 261 -19.57 4.70 -3.78
C LEU A 261 -20.09 3.41 -3.11
N ASN A 262 -19.77 3.17 -1.84
CA ASN A 262 -20.33 2.05 -1.08
C ASN A 262 -21.86 2.12 -0.99
N SER A 263 -22.41 3.32 -0.76
CA SER A 263 -23.86 3.53 -0.73
C SER A 263 -24.52 3.27 -2.09
N GLU A 264 -23.89 3.67 -3.20
CA GLU A 264 -24.37 3.41 -4.56
C GLU A 264 -24.32 1.91 -4.89
N ILE A 265 -23.32 1.19 -4.38
CA ILE A 265 -23.17 -0.25 -4.55
C ILE A 265 -24.13 -1.04 -3.63
N GLY A 266 -24.48 -0.48 -2.46
CA GLY A 266 -25.27 -1.16 -1.44
C GLY A 266 -24.45 -2.10 -0.54
N SER A 267 -23.12 -1.98 -0.50
CA SER A 267 -22.24 -2.72 0.42
C SER A 267 -20.90 -2.02 0.65
N ASP A 268 -20.32 -2.25 1.83
CA ASP A 268 -19.05 -1.65 2.26
C ASP A 268 -17.83 -2.39 1.68
N ASN A 269 -17.65 -2.28 0.36
CA ASN A 269 -16.52 -2.93 -0.32
C ASN A 269 -15.21 -2.15 -0.23
N PHE A 270 -15.31 -0.83 -0.08
CA PHE A 270 -14.17 0.08 -0.02
C PHE A 270 -14.00 0.64 1.38
N ILE A 271 -12.76 0.63 1.89
CA ILE A 271 -12.43 1.17 3.20
C ILE A 271 -11.25 2.13 3.07
N ALA A 272 -11.43 3.35 3.58
CA ALA A 272 -10.38 4.36 3.59
C ALA A 272 -9.38 4.09 4.73
N ALA A 273 -8.09 4.08 4.41
CA ALA A 273 -7.01 4.10 5.39
C ALA A 273 -6.51 5.54 5.57
N ASN A 274 -6.45 6.02 6.82
CA ASN A 274 -6.02 7.38 7.13
C ASN A 274 -4.49 7.46 7.24
N THR A 275 -3.84 7.42 6.08
CA THR A 275 -2.39 7.51 5.97
C THR A 275 -1.86 8.82 6.53
N ASN A 276 -2.54 9.96 6.34
CA ASN A 276 -2.12 11.25 6.90
C ASN A 276 -2.00 11.20 8.42
N ARG A 277 -3.03 10.73 9.12
CA ARG A 277 -3.01 10.61 10.58
C ARG A 277 -1.94 9.63 11.04
N MET A 278 -1.87 8.45 10.42
CA MET A 278 -0.84 7.46 10.76
C MET A 278 0.56 8.03 10.61
N HIS A 279 0.78 8.88 9.60
CA HIS A 279 2.07 9.54 9.42
C HIS A 279 2.31 10.64 10.46
N MET A 280 1.32 11.50 10.69
CA MET A 280 1.44 12.57 11.68
C MET A 280 1.61 12.04 13.11
N ASP A 281 1.07 10.87 13.45
CA ASP A 281 1.29 10.24 14.75
C ASP A 281 2.78 9.90 14.96
N PHE A 282 3.48 9.38 13.94
CA PHE A 282 4.93 9.13 14.04
C PHE A 282 5.76 10.43 14.02
N ILE A 283 5.29 11.47 13.33
CA ILE A 283 5.98 12.77 13.25
C ILE A 283 5.88 13.53 14.56
N SER A 284 4.68 13.58 15.13
CA SER A 284 4.42 14.36 16.34
C SER A 284 4.85 13.64 17.62
N ASN A 285 4.90 12.30 17.62
CA ASN A 285 5.30 11.52 18.78
C ASN A 285 6.23 10.35 18.41
N PRO A 286 7.45 10.63 17.93
CA PRO A 286 8.38 9.60 17.47
C PRO A 286 8.76 8.58 18.55
N GLN A 287 8.78 9.00 19.83
CA GLN A 287 9.13 8.13 20.95
C GLN A 287 8.09 7.00 21.16
N ALA A 288 6.83 7.21 20.77
CA ALA A 288 5.80 6.18 20.87
C ALA A 288 5.93 5.05 19.83
N PHE A 289 6.78 5.23 18.80
CA PHE A 289 6.96 4.33 17.66
C PHE A 289 8.35 3.67 17.60
N ASP A 290 9.14 3.83 18.67
CA ASP A 290 10.55 3.44 18.80
C ASP A 290 11.47 4.11 17.76
N SER A 291 12.56 4.70 18.24
CA SER A 291 13.39 5.73 17.58
C SER A 291 14.16 5.33 16.30
N MET A 292 13.80 4.23 15.65
CA MET A 292 14.52 3.64 14.52
C MET A 292 14.16 4.26 13.14
N LEU A 293 13.01 4.90 13.02
CA LEU A 293 12.53 5.48 11.74
C LEU A 293 13.14 6.86 11.44
N TRP A 294 13.36 7.70 12.44
CA TRP A 294 13.80 9.09 12.25
C TRP A 294 15.29 9.24 11.91
N THR A 295 16.14 8.39 12.49
CA THR A 295 17.58 8.41 12.23
C THR A 295 17.93 7.91 10.82
N ARG A 296 17.07 7.11 10.18
CA ARG A 296 17.31 6.55 8.84
C ARG A 296 16.91 7.47 7.70
N ALA A 297 15.84 8.26 7.84
CA ALA A 297 15.47 9.27 6.84
C ALA A 297 16.52 10.39 6.71
N LEU A 298 17.23 10.71 7.80
CA LEU A 298 18.38 11.62 7.83
C LEU A 298 19.70 10.96 7.38
N GLN A 299 19.74 9.63 7.20
CA GLN A 299 20.96 8.87 6.91
C GLN A 299 21.36 8.87 5.43
N TRP A 300 20.65 9.63 4.59
CA TRP A 300 21.08 9.94 3.23
C TRP A 300 22.39 10.76 3.19
N ASP A 301 22.86 11.32 4.31
CA ASP A 301 24.10 12.11 4.37
C ASP A 301 25.10 11.68 5.47
N ARG A 302 25.42 10.38 5.58
CA ARG A 302 26.76 9.81 5.92
C ARG A 302 26.71 8.51 6.74
N THR A 303 27.59 7.61 6.31
CA THR A 303 28.29 6.53 7.02
C THR A 303 27.99 6.35 8.52
N LEU A 304 27.50 5.16 8.90
CA LEU A 304 27.94 4.43 10.10
C LEU A 304 27.46 2.97 10.03
N HIS A 305 28.42 2.04 10.17
CA HIS A 305 28.19 0.60 10.23
C HIS A 305 27.78 0.20 11.66
N GLY A 306 26.72 -0.59 11.80
CA GLY A 306 26.35 -1.20 13.08
C GLY A 306 25.11 -2.09 12.99
N CYS A 307 25.30 -3.40 13.14
CA CYS A 307 24.22 -4.36 13.38
C CYS A 307 23.63 -4.16 14.78
N LEU A 308 22.30 -4.31 14.95
CA LEU A 308 21.67 -5.30 15.86
C LEU A 308 20.19 -5.05 16.20
N LYS A 309 19.52 -6.20 16.35
CA LYS A 309 18.39 -6.60 17.22
C LYS A 309 16.97 -6.16 16.87
N SER A 310 16.23 -7.19 16.44
CA SER A 310 14.78 -7.30 16.35
C SER A 310 14.07 -6.98 17.67
N VAL A 311 12.94 -6.27 17.58
CA VAL A 311 11.93 -6.21 18.63
C VAL A 311 10.55 -6.52 18.02
N PRO A 312 9.76 -7.39 18.64
CA PRO A 312 8.42 -7.76 18.18
C PRO A 312 7.40 -6.80 18.79
N GLN A 313 6.72 -6.00 17.97
CA GLN A 313 5.46 -5.38 18.40
C GLN A 313 4.48 -5.33 17.23
N GLN A 314 3.57 -6.31 17.20
CA GLN A 314 2.33 -6.24 16.43
C GLN A 314 1.56 -5.01 16.88
N ARG A 315 1.48 -3.98 16.03
CA ARG A 315 0.52 -2.88 16.19
C ARG A 315 -0.27 -2.76 14.89
N CYS A 316 -1.59 -2.89 15.04
CA CYS A 316 -2.55 -2.96 13.95
C CYS A 316 -2.62 -1.68 13.13
N LEU A 317 -2.88 -1.85 11.84
CA LEU A 317 -3.25 -0.80 10.89
C LEU A 317 -4.50 -0.06 11.40
N CYS A 318 -4.46 1.27 11.54
CA CYS A 318 -5.64 2.08 11.85
C CYS A 318 -6.54 2.20 10.61
N ILE A 319 -7.45 1.23 10.44
CA ILE A 319 -8.45 1.22 9.37
C ILE A 319 -9.64 2.10 9.81
N LEU A 320 -10.00 3.11 9.02
CA LEU A 320 -11.23 3.88 9.23
C LEU A 320 -12.41 3.15 8.57
N GLY A 321 -12.93 2.13 9.24
CA GLY A 321 -14.13 1.41 8.81
C GLY A 321 -14.17 -0.02 9.31
N SER A 322 -15.36 -0.48 9.68
CA SER A 322 -15.62 -1.86 10.09
C SER A 322 -15.61 -2.78 8.86
N ILE A 323 -14.67 -3.72 8.80
CA ILE A 323 -14.69 -4.83 7.84
C ILE A 323 -15.89 -5.73 8.22
N PRO A 324 -16.92 -5.89 7.38
CA PRO A 324 -18.00 -6.83 7.67
C PRO A 324 -17.45 -8.26 7.51
N SER A 325 -17.53 -9.06 8.57
CA SER A 325 -17.37 -10.51 8.46
C SER A 325 -18.70 -11.11 7.99
N LYS A 326 -18.78 -11.51 6.72
CA LYS A 326 -19.57 -12.65 6.20
C LYS A 326 -19.30 -12.83 4.71
#